data_AF-A0A7W7FY27-F1
#
_entry.id   AF-A0A7W7FY27-F1
#
_cell.length_a   1.000
_cell.length_b   1.000
_cell.length_c   1.000
_cell.angle_alpha   90.00
_cell.angle_beta   90.00
_cell.angle_gamma   90.00
#
_symmetry.space_group_name_H-M   'P 1'
#
loop_
_entity.id
_entity.type
_entity.pdbx_description
1 polymer ?
#
loop_
_entity_poly.entity_id
_entity_poly.type
_entity_poly.pdbx_seq_one_letter_code
_entity_poly.pdbx_strand_id
1 'polypeptide(L)'
;MTVSQPDSTSEPAIPPVEVRIAATAVQISVVRAVAADLAMREDFDLDAIADLKLAVDEVCSTLVRLAAPGVVLSCEFRPGAGEITVRAGVLSASETLPRKDSFGWQVLTTLADSVQASVESAQDGFHLVRIELAKRSNSVVGG
;
A
#
# COMPACT_ATOMS: atom_id res chain seq x y z
N MET A 1 -5.13 48.27 6.63
CA MET A 1 -5.00 47.27 5.56
C MET A 1 -3.93 46.30 6.03
N THR A 2 -4.35 45.20 6.66
CA THR A 2 -3.44 44.25 7.32
C THR A 2 -2.92 43.27 6.27
N VAL A 3 -1.60 43.25 6.09
CA VAL A 3 -0.90 42.28 5.24
C VAL A 3 -1.10 40.89 5.85
N SER A 4 -1.72 39.96 5.10
CA SER A 4 -1.75 38.55 5.45
C SER A 4 -0.41 37.92 5.08
N GLN A 5 0.22 37.24 6.03
CA GLN A 5 1.45 36.48 5.85
C GLN A 5 1.26 35.34 4.83
N PRO A 6 2.30 34.95 4.06
CA PRO A 6 2.22 33.84 3.14
C PRO A 6 2.16 32.50 3.90
N ASP A 7 1.42 31.55 3.30
CA ASP A 7 1.27 30.16 3.72
C ASP A 7 2.59 29.50 4.11
N SER A 8 2.55 28.70 5.19
CA SER A 8 3.60 27.77 5.57
C SER A 8 3.97 26.91 4.36
N THR A 9 5.21 27.00 3.88
CA THR A 9 5.75 26.15 2.82
C THR A 9 5.68 24.68 3.23
N SER A 10 4.64 23.99 2.80
CA SER A 10 4.64 22.52 2.74
C SER A 10 5.81 22.10 1.86
N GLU A 11 6.69 21.24 2.35
CA GLU A 11 7.66 20.55 1.51
C GLU A 11 6.92 19.95 0.30
N PRO A 12 7.51 19.98 -0.92
CA PRO A 12 6.85 19.39 -2.07
C PRO A 12 6.64 17.90 -1.79
N ALA A 13 5.38 17.51 -1.58
CA ALA A 13 5.00 16.13 -1.40
C ALA A 13 5.51 15.33 -2.61
N ILE A 14 6.28 14.27 -2.34
CA ILE A 14 6.74 13.36 -3.38
C ILE A 14 5.48 12.83 -4.09
N PRO A 15 5.38 12.99 -5.42
CA PRO A 15 4.18 12.57 -6.13
C PRO A 15 3.99 11.06 -5.96
N PRO A 16 2.74 10.59 -5.84
CA PRO A 16 2.47 9.17 -5.69
C PRO A 16 2.95 8.38 -6.90
N VAL A 17 3.34 7.14 -6.66
CA VAL A 17 3.71 6.17 -7.71
C VAL A 17 2.61 5.12 -7.82
N GLU A 18 2.04 4.95 -9.01
CA GLU A 18 1.07 3.88 -9.28
C GLU A 18 1.70 2.79 -10.16
N VAL A 19 1.55 1.54 -9.73
CA VAL A 19 1.92 0.34 -10.46
C VAL A 19 0.65 -0.42 -10.84
N ARG A 20 0.47 -0.70 -12.12
CA ARG A 20 -0.67 -1.45 -12.66
C ARG A 20 -0.18 -2.69 -13.39
N ILE A 21 -0.54 -3.85 -12.88
CA ILE A 21 -0.04 -5.14 -13.38
C ILE A 21 -1.21 -6.13 -13.51
N ALA A 22 -1.02 -7.18 -14.30
CA ALA A 22 -1.96 -8.30 -14.30
C ALA A 22 -2.03 -8.91 -12.89
N ALA A 23 -3.24 -9.18 -12.37
CA ALA A 23 -3.47 -9.75 -11.05
C ALA A 23 -3.02 -11.23 -11.00
N THR A 24 -1.71 -11.45 -11.00
CA THR A 24 -1.07 -12.77 -11.03
C THR A 24 0.13 -12.80 -10.09
N ALA A 25 0.42 -13.96 -9.50
CA ALA A 25 1.49 -14.09 -8.51
C ALA A 25 2.89 -13.73 -9.05
N VAL A 26 3.15 -13.97 -10.35
CA VAL A 26 4.44 -13.67 -10.99
C VAL A 26 4.75 -12.16 -10.97
N GLN A 27 3.72 -11.33 -11.08
CA GLN A 27 3.87 -9.88 -11.16
C GLN A 27 4.11 -9.21 -9.81
N ILE A 28 3.85 -9.90 -8.68
CA ILE A 28 4.03 -9.35 -7.32
C ILE A 28 5.48 -8.91 -7.09
N SER A 29 6.45 -9.59 -7.73
CA SER A 29 7.87 -9.22 -7.66
C SER A 29 8.17 -7.79 -8.11
N VAL A 30 7.42 -7.27 -9.09
CA VAL A 30 7.56 -5.89 -9.59
C VAL A 30 7.12 -4.89 -8.52
N VAL A 31 5.98 -5.15 -7.87
CA VAL A 31 5.45 -4.28 -6.80
C VAL A 31 6.40 -4.26 -5.61
N ARG A 32 6.98 -5.40 -5.24
CA ARG A 32 8.01 -5.47 -4.19
C ARG A 32 9.27 -4.66 -4.53
N ALA A 33 9.69 -4.64 -5.79
CA ALA A 33 10.85 -3.87 -6.22
C ALA A 33 10.59 -2.36 -6.11
N VAL A 34 9.40 -1.90 -6.50
CA VAL A 34 8.99 -0.49 -6.35
C VAL A 34 8.88 -0.11 -4.87
N ALA A 35 8.29 -0.96 -4.03
CA ALA A 35 8.21 -0.72 -2.59
C ALA A 35 9.59 -0.54 -1.95
N ALA A 36 10.56 -1.39 -2.34
CA ALA A 36 11.93 -1.31 -1.85
C ALA A 36 12.63 -0.02 -2.28
N ASP A 37 12.51 0.35 -3.57
CA ASP A 37 13.09 1.59 -4.11
C ASP A 37 12.53 2.83 -3.41
N LEU A 38 11.22 2.89 -3.18
CA LEU A 38 10.59 4.01 -2.49
C LEU A 38 10.99 4.08 -1.02
N ALA A 39 11.02 2.96 -0.29
CA ALA A 39 11.45 2.94 1.10
C ALA A 39 12.91 3.35 1.28
N MET A 40 13.80 2.95 0.37
CA MET A 40 15.19 3.42 0.38
C MET A 40 15.31 4.93 0.16
N ARG A 41 14.44 5.52 -0.67
CA ARG A 41 14.42 6.98 -0.91
C ARG A 41 13.82 7.78 0.26
N GLU A 42 12.97 7.16 1.06
CA GLU A 42 12.43 7.70 2.31
C GLU A 42 13.33 7.45 3.53
N ASP A 43 14.57 7.01 3.33
CA ASP A 43 15.55 6.71 4.39
C ASP A 43 15.03 5.69 5.42
N PHE A 44 14.25 4.68 4.99
CA PHE A 44 13.88 3.56 5.85
C PHE A 44 15.12 2.71 6.15
N ASP A 45 15.21 2.19 7.37
CA ASP A 45 16.22 1.18 7.70
C ASP A 45 15.91 -0.18 7.02
N LEU A 46 16.90 -1.08 7.05
CA LEU A 46 16.80 -2.37 6.37
C LEU A 46 15.65 -3.23 6.89
N ASP A 47 15.33 -3.13 8.17
CA ASP A 47 14.26 -3.88 8.81
C ASP A 47 12.89 -3.35 8.34
N ALA A 48 12.70 -2.03 8.34
CA ALA A 48 11.49 -1.39 7.83
C ALA A 48 11.29 -1.62 6.31
N ILE A 49 12.38 -1.65 5.52
CA ILE A 49 12.33 -2.05 4.10
C ILE A 49 11.90 -3.51 3.96
N ALA A 50 12.47 -4.42 4.77
CA ALA A 50 12.11 -5.84 4.74
C ALA A 50 10.63 -6.04 5.11
N ASP A 51 10.18 -5.38 6.17
CA ASP A 51 8.79 -5.39 6.63
C ASP A 51 7.83 -4.89 5.55
N LEU A 52 8.13 -3.74 4.92
CA LEU A 52 7.28 -3.19 3.86
C LEU A 52 7.19 -4.15 2.68
N LYS A 53 8.30 -4.77 2.27
CA LYS A 53 8.30 -5.74 1.17
C LYS A 53 7.44 -6.96 1.49
N LEU A 54 7.52 -7.48 2.71
CA LEU A 54 6.70 -8.60 3.16
C LEU A 54 5.22 -8.21 3.25
N ALA A 55 4.92 -7.02 3.76
CA ALA A 55 3.55 -6.52 3.85
C ALA A 55 2.93 -6.33 2.46
N VAL A 56 3.68 -5.76 1.52
CA VAL A 56 3.27 -5.63 0.10
C VAL A 56 3.05 -6.99 -0.54
N ASP A 57 3.91 -7.97 -0.28
CA ASP A 57 3.75 -9.34 -0.80
C ASP A 57 2.44 -9.98 -0.32
N GLU A 58 2.14 -9.88 0.98
CA GLU A 58 0.94 -10.47 1.56
C GLU A 58 -0.34 -9.74 1.11
N VAL A 59 -0.32 -8.41 1.00
CA VAL A 59 -1.43 -7.64 0.42
C VAL A 59 -1.69 -8.04 -1.03
N CYS A 60 -0.64 -8.06 -1.86
CA CYS A 60 -0.79 -8.40 -3.26
C CYS A 60 -1.24 -9.85 -3.43
N SER A 61 -0.69 -10.80 -2.65
CA SER A 61 -1.08 -12.20 -2.73
C SER A 61 -2.54 -12.41 -2.30
N THR A 62 -2.99 -11.69 -1.29
CA THR A 62 -4.39 -11.69 -0.83
C THR A 62 -5.32 -11.16 -1.91
N LEU A 63 -5.00 -10.01 -2.51
CA LEU A 63 -5.83 -9.43 -3.57
C LEU A 63 -5.84 -10.30 -4.83
N VAL A 64 -4.71 -10.90 -5.23
CA VAL A 64 -4.66 -11.83 -6.36
C VAL A 64 -5.57 -13.04 -6.14
N ARG A 65 -5.72 -13.55 -4.91
CA ARG A 65 -6.67 -14.63 -4.59
C ARG A 65 -8.14 -14.22 -4.72
N LEU A 66 -8.45 -12.93 -4.54
CA LEU A 66 -9.80 -12.37 -4.64
C LEU A 66 -10.12 -11.83 -6.04
N ALA A 67 -9.12 -11.68 -6.90
CA ALA A 67 -9.25 -11.06 -8.21
C ALA A 67 -10.14 -11.89 -9.13
N ALA A 68 -11.03 -11.20 -9.86
CA ALA A 68 -11.71 -11.80 -11.00
C ALA A 68 -10.71 -12.11 -12.14
N PRO A 69 -11.00 -13.07 -13.03
CA PRO A 69 -10.08 -13.42 -14.11
C PRO A 69 -9.75 -12.24 -15.03
N GLY A 70 -8.46 -12.06 -15.34
CA GLY A 70 -8.00 -11.08 -16.32
C GLY A 70 -7.97 -9.61 -15.84
N VAL A 71 -8.27 -9.35 -14.57
CA VAL A 71 -8.27 -7.98 -14.03
C VAL A 71 -6.87 -7.48 -13.67
N VAL A 72 -6.79 -6.17 -13.45
CA VAL A 72 -5.58 -5.47 -13.01
C VAL A 72 -5.53 -5.41 -11.49
N LEU A 73 -4.33 -5.65 -10.95
CA LEU A 73 -3.93 -5.23 -9.61
C LEU A 73 -3.29 -3.85 -9.73
N SER A 74 -3.91 -2.85 -9.09
CA SER A 74 -3.35 -1.50 -8.96
C SER A 74 -2.77 -1.32 -7.56
N CYS A 75 -1.54 -0.84 -7.47
CA CYS A 75 -0.87 -0.49 -6.22
C CYS A 75 -0.36 0.94 -6.31
N GLU A 76 -0.86 1.80 -5.44
CA GLU A 76 -0.46 3.20 -5.33
C GLU A 76 0.36 3.38 -4.05
N PHE A 77 1.53 3.99 -4.19
CA PHE A 77 2.45 4.31 -3.11
C PHE A 77 2.46 5.82 -2.88
N ARG A 78 2.29 6.23 -1.64
CA ARG A 78 2.37 7.63 -1.19
C ARG A 78 3.46 7.75 -0.13
N PRO A 79 4.70 8.11 -0.53
CA PRO A 79 5.75 8.49 0.40
C PRO A 79 5.47 9.88 1.01
N GLY A 80 5.80 10.06 2.28
CA GLY A 80 5.79 11.36 2.92
C GLY A 80 5.86 11.31 4.44
N ALA A 81 6.54 12.30 5.03
CA ALA A 81 6.66 12.48 6.48
C ALA A 81 7.19 11.23 7.24
N GLY A 82 8.13 10.50 6.63
CA GLY A 82 8.72 9.29 7.21
C GLY A 82 7.78 8.07 7.20
N GLU A 83 6.73 8.09 6.38
CA GLU A 83 5.78 7.01 6.19
C GLU A 83 5.57 6.73 4.70
N ILE A 84 5.31 5.47 4.37
CA ILE A 84 4.79 5.06 3.06
C ILE A 84 3.42 4.45 3.27
N THR A 85 2.40 5.10 2.71
CA THR A 85 1.06 4.50 2.57
C THR A 85 0.98 3.75 1.25
N VAL A 86 0.55 2.49 1.29
CA VAL A 86 0.31 1.65 0.11
C VAL A 86 -1.16 1.32 0.01
N ARG A 87 -1.78 1.68 -1.10
CA ARG A 87 -3.18 1.37 -1.41
C ARG A 87 -3.23 0.42 -2.61
N ALA A 88 -3.64 -0.82 -2.37
CA ALA A 88 -3.74 -1.84 -3.40
C ALA A 88 -5.18 -2.27 -3.62
N GLY A 89 -5.56 -2.58 -4.86
CA GLY A 89 -6.91 -3.04 -5.16
C GLY A 89 -7.05 -3.86 -6.44
N VAL A 90 -8.08 -4.70 -6.47
CA VAL A 90 -8.50 -5.51 -7.62
C VAL A 90 -10.01 -5.49 -7.75
N LEU A 91 -10.50 -5.75 -8.97
CA LEU A 91 -11.89 -6.11 -9.17
C LEU A 91 -12.11 -7.59 -8.80
N SER A 92 -13.19 -7.86 -8.09
CA SER A 92 -13.63 -9.18 -7.62
C SER A 92 -15.06 -9.45 -8.08
N ALA A 93 -15.39 -10.70 -8.37
CA ALA A 93 -16.77 -11.12 -8.66
C ALA A 93 -17.62 -11.30 -7.38
N SER A 94 -17.04 -11.07 -6.20
CA SER A 94 -17.68 -11.20 -4.89
C SER A 94 -17.30 -10.03 -3.99
N GLU A 95 -18.22 -9.62 -3.11
CA GLU A 95 -18.00 -8.61 -2.07
C GLU A 95 -17.15 -9.10 -0.88
N THR A 96 -16.48 -10.25 -1.02
CA THR A 96 -15.70 -10.85 0.07
C THR A 96 -14.48 -10.01 0.43
N LEU A 97 -14.41 -9.59 1.69
CA LEU A 97 -13.23 -8.96 2.29
C LEU A 97 -12.19 -10.01 2.74
N PRO A 98 -10.91 -9.63 2.83
CA PRO A 98 -9.90 -10.44 3.51
C PRO A 98 -10.33 -10.80 4.93
N ARG A 99 -10.15 -12.08 5.30
CA ARG A 99 -10.46 -12.57 6.65
C ARG A 99 -9.46 -12.03 7.66
N LYS A 100 -9.94 -11.24 8.63
CA LYS A 100 -9.09 -10.59 9.64
C LYS A 100 -8.53 -11.53 10.71
N ASP A 101 -9.11 -12.71 10.85
CA ASP A 101 -8.65 -13.78 11.76
C ASP A 101 -7.65 -14.74 11.08
N SER A 102 -7.32 -14.53 9.80
CA SER A 102 -6.37 -15.35 9.07
C SER A 102 -4.92 -15.07 9.46
N PHE A 103 -4.07 -16.09 9.30
CA PHE A 103 -2.62 -15.95 9.52
C PHE A 103 -2.00 -14.83 8.66
N GLY A 104 -2.40 -14.72 7.39
CA GLY A 104 -1.92 -13.64 6.51
C GLY A 104 -2.28 -12.24 7.03
N TRP A 105 -3.48 -12.07 7.59
CA TRP A 105 -3.87 -10.81 8.21
C TRP A 105 -3.08 -10.51 9.49
N GLN A 106 -2.82 -11.53 10.32
CA GLN A 106 -1.99 -11.37 11.53
C GLN A 106 -0.56 -10.94 11.18
N VAL A 107 0.03 -11.56 10.14
CA VAL A 107 1.34 -11.18 9.59
C VAL A 107 1.30 -9.73 9.11
N LEU A 108 0.30 -9.33 8.31
CA LEU A 108 0.15 -7.95 7.85
C LEU A 108 0.10 -6.93 8.99
N THR A 109 -0.69 -7.20 10.03
CA THR A 109 -0.83 -6.32 11.20
C THR A 109 0.42 -6.28 12.10
N THR A 110 1.33 -7.24 11.91
CA THR A 110 2.64 -7.25 12.61
C THR A 110 3.67 -6.43 11.83
N LEU A 111 3.63 -6.49 10.50
CA LEU A 111 4.61 -5.84 9.63
C LEU A 111 4.32 -4.35 9.39
N ALA A 112 3.04 -3.95 9.38
CA ALA A 112 2.60 -2.59 9.09
C ALA A 112 2.02 -1.90 10.34
N ASP A 113 2.19 -0.58 10.41
CA ASP A 113 1.68 0.24 11.52
C ASP A 113 0.15 0.37 11.49
N SER A 114 -0.43 0.32 10.29
CA SER A 114 -1.88 0.23 10.12
C SER A 114 -2.23 -0.59 8.89
N VAL A 115 -3.38 -1.27 8.95
CA VAL A 115 -3.96 -2.05 7.85
C VAL A 115 -5.47 -1.88 7.84
N GLN A 116 -6.03 -1.53 6.70
CA GLN A 116 -7.46 -1.36 6.48
C GLN A 116 -7.87 -2.12 5.22
N ALA A 117 -9.05 -2.72 5.22
CA ALA A 117 -9.62 -3.35 4.04
C ALA A 117 -11.03 -2.81 3.80
N SER A 118 -11.34 -2.51 2.55
CA SER A 118 -12.65 -2.03 2.12
C SER A 118 -13.09 -2.75 0.86
N VAL A 119 -14.41 -2.76 0.65
CA VAL A 119 -15.04 -3.26 -0.55
C VAL A 119 -16.10 -2.28 -0.98
N GLU A 120 -16.10 -1.93 -2.27
CA GLU A 120 -17.03 -0.99 -2.86
C GLU A 120 -17.65 -1.62 -4.11
N SER A 121 -18.94 -1.41 -4.34
CA SER A 121 -19.58 -1.86 -5.58
C SER A 121 -18.96 -1.16 -6.79
N ALA A 122 -18.63 -1.94 -7.82
CA ALA A 122 -18.16 -1.45 -9.12
C ALA A 122 -19.21 -1.71 -10.20
N GLN A 123 -18.89 -1.39 -11.46
CA GLN A 123 -19.78 -1.63 -12.59
C GLN A 123 -19.90 -3.13 -12.88
N ASP A 124 -20.96 -3.51 -13.58
CA ASP A 124 -21.21 -4.88 -14.08
C ASP A 124 -21.24 -5.97 -13.00
N GLY A 125 -21.64 -5.61 -11.78
CA GLY A 125 -21.74 -6.54 -10.65
C GLY A 125 -20.39 -6.96 -10.06
N PHE A 126 -19.30 -6.31 -10.44
CA PHE A 126 -18.01 -6.46 -9.77
C PHE A 126 -17.95 -5.64 -8.49
N HIS A 127 -16.97 -5.97 -7.65
CA HIS A 127 -16.64 -5.24 -6.43
C HIS A 127 -15.16 -4.86 -6.44
N LEU A 128 -14.84 -3.61 -6.11
CA LEU A 128 -13.48 -3.18 -5.90
C LEU A 128 -13.07 -3.52 -4.47
N VAL A 129 -12.27 -4.57 -4.33
CA VAL A 129 -11.67 -4.94 -3.04
C VAL A 129 -10.34 -4.21 -2.90
N ARG A 130 -10.15 -3.55 -1.76
CA ARG A 130 -8.98 -2.72 -1.49
C ARG A 130 -8.38 -3.07 -0.14
N ILE A 131 -7.05 -3.06 -0.09
CA ILE A 131 -6.28 -3.08 1.15
C ILE A 131 -5.39 -1.85 1.15
N GLU A 132 -5.42 -1.10 2.25
CA GLU A 132 -4.53 0.01 2.52
C GLU A 132 -3.67 -0.33 3.73
N LEU A 133 -2.37 -0.07 3.65
CA LEU A 133 -1.45 -0.20 4.76
C LEU A 133 -0.56 1.05 4.86
N ALA A 134 -0.05 1.30 6.05
CA ALA A 134 0.99 2.30 6.27
C ALA A 134 2.18 1.66 6.99
N LYS A 135 3.39 2.03 6.56
CA LYS A 135 4.63 1.66 7.24
C LYS A 135 5.47 2.92 7.46
N ARG A 136 5.97 3.11 8.66
CA ARG A 136 6.88 4.19 9.04
C ARG A 136 8.32 3.72 9.01
N SER A 137 9.21 4.68 8.77
CA SER A 137 10.61 4.53 9.10
C SER A 137 10.75 4.41 10.61
N ASN A 138 11.62 3.51 11.06
CA ASN A 138 11.97 3.35 12.47
C ASN A 138 13.01 4.39 12.94
N SER A 139 13.28 5.44 12.16
CA SER A 139 14.27 6.49 12.46
C SER A 139 14.27 6.86 13.94
N VAL A 140 15.35 6.47 14.63
CA VAL A 140 15.62 6.93 15.98
C VAL A 140 15.81 8.44 15.89
N VAL A 141 14.91 9.21 16.51
CA VAL A 141 15.14 10.64 16.72
C VAL A 141 16.43 10.73 17.52
N GLY A 142 17.53 11.11 16.85
CA GLY A 142 18.84 11.26 17.47
C GLY A 142 18.73 12.21 18.66
N GLY A 143 19.12 11.73 19.83
CA GLY A 143 19.26 12.51 21.06
C GLY A 143 20.48 13.42 21.07
#